data_AF-A0A7X5VRH7-F1
#
_entry.id   AF-A0A7X5VRH7-F1
#
_cell.length_a   1.000
_cell.length_b   1.000
_cell.length_c   1.000
_cell.angle_alpha   90.00
_cell.angle_beta   90.00
_cell.angle_gamma   90.00
#
_symmetry.space_group_name_H-M   'P 1'
#
loop_
_entity.id
_entity.type
_entity.pdbx_description
1 polymer ?
#
loop_
_entity_poly.entity_id
_entity_poly.type
_entity_poly.pdbx_seq_one_letter_code
_entity_poly.pdbx_strand_id
1 'polypeptide(L)' 'ELIELWKECGNLTIFLGLEKIDDAGLASVNKSNTAANNDRAIEIVQEAGVGYAPNFIVDPDWELEDFEKLKRWIDR' A
#
# COMPACT_ATOMS: atom_id res chain seq x y z
N GLU A 1 -18.03 2.01 -5.63
CA GLU A 1 -19.33 2.29 -4.97
C GLU A 1 -19.16 2.61 -3.48
N LEU A 2 -18.64 1.71 -2.65
CA LEU A 2 -18.50 1.96 -1.19
C LEU A 2 -17.66 3.20 -0.84
N ILE A 3 -16.51 3.39 -1.50
CA ILE A 3 -15.63 4.55 -1.24
C ILE A 3 -16.34 5.87 -1.59
N GLU A 4 -17.16 5.90 -2.65
CA GLU A 4 -17.95 7.07 -3.01
C GLU A 4 -18.99 7.41 -1.94
N LEU A 5 -19.70 6.40 -1.42
CA LEU A 5 -20.66 6.59 -0.33
C LEU A 5 -19.97 7.13 0.94
N TRP A 6 -18.76 6.67 1.25
CA TRP A 6 -18.01 7.18 2.40
C TRP A 6 -17.51 8.61 2.19
N LYS A 7 -17.13 8.96 0.96
CA LYS A 7 -16.70 10.31 0.57
C LYS A 7 -17.84 11.33 0.67
N GLU A 8 -19.09 10.91 0.44
CA GLU A 8 -20.28 11.77 0.65
C GLU A 8 -20.52 12.12 2.12
N CYS A 9 -20.03 11.31 3.06
CA CYS A 9 -20.16 11.55 4.50
C CYS A 9 -19.16 12.58 5.05
N GLY A 10 -18.17 13.01 4.27
CA GLY A 10 -17.16 13.99 4.67
C GLY A 10 -15.75 13.69 4.15
N ASN A 11 -14.74 14.37 4.70
CA ASN A 11 -13.35 14.17 4.30
C ASN A 11 -12.91 12.73 4.60
N LEU A 12 -12.53 11.99 3.55
CA LEU A 12 -12.07 10.63 3.64
C LEU A 12 -10.56 10.55 3.40
N THR A 13 -9.86 9.87 4.31
CA THR A 13 -8.47 9.43 4.11
C THR A 13 -8.36 7.97 4.53
N ILE A 14 -7.88 7.12 3.63
CA ILE A 14 -7.78 5.67 3.85
C ILE A 14 -6.39 5.33 4.37
N PHE A 15 -6.32 4.70 5.54
CA PHE A 15 -5.11 4.02 6.00
C PHE A 15 -4.94 2.73 5.20
N LEU A 16 -3.87 2.62 4.41
CA LEU A 16 -3.70 1.54 3.44
C LEU A 16 -2.49 0.67 3.80
N GLY A 17 -2.77 -0.46 4.48
CA GLY A 17 -1.76 -1.45 4.89
C GLY A 17 -1.22 -2.27 3.73
N LEU A 18 -0.23 -1.72 3.03
CA LEU A 18 0.50 -2.42 1.96
C LEU A 18 1.49 -3.43 2.54
N GLU A 19 2.12 -3.08 3.67
CA GLU A 19 3.14 -3.85 4.40
C GLU A 19 4.45 -4.06 3.65
N LYS A 20 4.41 -4.61 2.43
CA LYS A 20 5.58 -4.99 1.62
C LYS A 20 5.31 -4.77 0.14
N ILE A 21 6.39 -4.68 -0.64
CA ILE A 21 6.34 -4.32 -2.07
C ILE A 21 6.26 -5.53 -3.02
N ASP A 22 6.51 -6.74 -2.51
CA ASP A 22 6.50 -7.98 -3.29
C ASP A 22 5.82 -9.14 -2.53
N ASP A 23 5.46 -10.20 -3.25
CA ASP A 23 4.72 -11.34 -2.70
C ASP A 23 5.53 -12.09 -1.63
N ALA A 24 6.86 -12.13 -1.76
CA ALA A 24 7.73 -12.79 -0.79
C ALA A 24 7.71 -12.06 0.57
N GLY A 25 7.79 -10.74 0.55
CA GLY A 25 7.63 -9.90 1.73
C GLY A 25 6.24 -10.04 2.33
N LEU A 26 5.18 -9.99 1.53
CA LEU A 26 3.81 -10.16 2.05
C LEU A 26 3.63 -11.50 2.77
N ALA A 27 4.20 -12.57 2.21
CA ALA A 27 4.23 -13.88 2.84
C ALA A 27 5.01 -13.87 4.16
N SER A 28 6.13 -13.14 4.26
CA SER A 28 6.95 -13.09 5.49
C SER A 28 6.22 -12.46 6.67
N VAL A 29 5.29 -11.54 6.42
CA VAL A 29 4.43 -10.92 7.44
C VAL A 29 3.05 -11.58 7.56
N ASN A 30 2.87 -12.77 6.96
CA ASN A 30 1.60 -13.51 6.94
C ASN A 30 0.41 -12.68 6.44
N LYS A 31 0.65 -11.77 5.49
CA LYS A 31 -0.42 -11.03 4.83
C LYS A 31 -1.01 -11.92 3.74
N SER A 32 -2.29 -12.27 3.90
CA SER A 32 -3.05 -13.03 2.90
C SER A 32 -3.43 -12.15 1.69
N ASN A 33 -2.42 -11.64 0.97
CA ASN A 33 -2.55 -10.70 -0.13
C ASN A 33 -1.40 -10.85 -1.15
N THR A 34 -1.50 -10.20 -2.31
CA THR A 34 -0.42 -10.10 -3.31
C THR A 34 -0.03 -8.66 -3.59
N ALA A 35 1.18 -8.45 -4.10
CA ALA A 35 1.69 -7.14 -4.50
C ALA A 35 0.85 -6.54 -5.63
N ALA A 36 0.37 -7.37 -6.57
CA ALA A 36 -0.56 -6.94 -7.61
C ALA A 36 -1.89 -6.42 -7.03
N ASN A 37 -2.39 -7.01 -5.94
CA ASN A 37 -3.61 -6.53 -5.29
C ASN A 37 -3.35 -5.24 -4.48
N ASN A 38 -2.15 -5.06 -3.91
CA ASN A 38 -1.72 -3.78 -3.34
C ASN A 38 -1.69 -2.67 -4.41
N ASP A 39 -1.09 -2.93 -5.57
CA ASP A 39 -1.05 -2.00 -6.70
C ASP A 39 -2.48 -1.63 -7.15
N ARG A 40 -3.38 -2.62 -7.30
CA ARG A 40 -4.78 -2.37 -7.65
C ARG A 40 -5.52 -1.57 -6.58
N ALA A 41 -5.22 -1.77 -5.30
CA ALA A 41 -5.83 -1.00 -4.22
C ALA A 41 -5.43 0.49 -4.29
N ILE A 42 -4.18 0.79 -4.65
CA ILE A 42 -3.70 2.16 -4.86
C ILE A 42 -4.43 2.81 -6.03
N GLU A 43 -4.55 2.11 -7.16
CA GLU A 43 -5.31 2.61 -8.31
C GLU A 43 -6.76 2.94 -7.94
N ILE A 44 -7.44 2.07 -7.18
CA ILE A 44 -8.83 2.30 -6.76
C ILE A 44 -8.97 3.57 -5.91
N VAL A 45 -8.08 3.79 -4.94
CA VAL A 45 -8.17 4.98 -4.08
C VAL A 45 -7.77 6.27 -4.80
N GLN A 46 -6.84 6.18 -5.77
CA GLN A 46 -6.50 7.29 -6.67
C GLN A 46 -7.65 7.62 -7.62
N GLU A 47 -8.27 6.62 -8.25
CA GLU A 47 -9.46 6.76 -9.11
C GLU A 47 -10.64 7.39 -8.35
N ALA A 48 -10.85 7.02 -7.08
CA ALA A 48 -11.87 7.61 -6.22
C ALA A 48 -11.57 9.06 -5.77
N GLY A 49 -10.33 9.52 -5.94
CA GLY A 49 -9.89 10.87 -5.57
C GLY A 49 -10.00 11.15 -4.07
N VAL A 50 -9.64 10.18 -3.23
CA VAL A 50 -9.63 10.30 -1.77
C VAL A 50 -8.20 10.28 -1.25
N GLY A 51 -7.96 10.87 -0.07
CA GLY A 51 -6.65 10.80 0.57
C GLY A 51 -6.31 9.35 0.93
N TYR A 52 -5.03 8.99 0.94
CA TYR A 52 -4.58 7.70 1.45
C TYR A 52 -3.21 7.79 2.09
N ALA A 53 -2.98 6.94 3.08
CA ALA A 53 -1.73 6.82 3.82
C ALA A 53 -1.20 5.37 3.67
N PRO A 54 -0.37 5.09 2.64
CA PRO A 54 0.26 3.79 2.49
C PRO A 54 1.29 3.58 3.59
N ASN A 55 1.36 2.37 4.12
CA ASN A 55 2.35 2.01 5.14
C ASN A 55 3.09 0.72 4.76
N PHE A 56 4.36 0.69 5.18
CA PHE A 56 5.29 -0.40 4.98
C PHE A 56 5.87 -0.85 6.31
N ILE A 57 6.13 -2.15 6.41
CA ILE A 57 6.88 -2.77 7.51
C ILE A 57 8.33 -2.90 7.02
N VAL A 58 9.25 -2.27 7.74
CA VAL A 58 10.70 -2.45 7.55
C VAL A 58 11.13 -3.69 8.33
N ASP A 59 12.01 -4.53 7.75
CA ASP A 59 12.58 -5.65 8.50
C ASP A 59 13.89 -5.23 9.22
N PRO A 60 14.17 -5.79 10.42
CA PRO A 60 15.39 -5.46 11.16
C PRO A 60 16.70 -5.86 10.45
N ASP A 61 16.65 -6.77 9.48
CA ASP A 61 17.76 -7.28 8.69
C ASP A 61 17.91 -6.59 7.32
N TRP A 62 17.12 -5.56 7.03
CA TRP A 62 17.27 -4.79 5.80
C TRP A 62 18.62 -4.11 5.72
N GLU A 63 19.26 -4.30 4.57
CA GLU A 63 20.45 -3.57 4.19
C GLU A 63 20.09 -2.41 3.25
N LEU A 64 21.08 -1.59 2.89
CA LEU A 64 20.88 -0.41 2.04
C LEU A 64 20.12 -0.73 0.75
N GLU A 65 20.42 -1.87 0.13
CA GLU A 65 19.80 -2.31 -1.12
C GLU A 65 18.29 -2.54 -0.99
N ASP A 66 17.81 -2.94 0.18
CA ASP A 66 16.39 -3.16 0.43
C ASP A 66 15.63 -1.83 0.55
N PHE A 67 16.22 -0.83 1.21
CA PHE A 67 15.70 0.53 1.21
C PHE A 67 15.71 1.15 -0.19
N GLU A 68 16.73 0.87 -1.01
CA GLU A 68 16.75 1.31 -2.41
C GLU A 68 15.65 0.66 -3.25
N LYS A 69 15.35 -0.63 -3.04
CA LYS A 69 14.22 -1.30 -3.70
C LYS A 69 12.91 -0.63 -3.32
N LEU A 70 12.69 -0.36 -2.02
CA LEU A 70 11.49 0.35 -1.55
C LEU A 70 11.41 1.74 -2.18
N LYS A 71 12.51 2.50 -2.22
CA LYS A 71 12.55 3.82 -2.84
C LYS A 71 12.18 3.77 -4.33
N ARG A 72 12.76 2.84 -5.10
CA ARG A 72 12.42 2.66 -6.52
C ARG A 72 10.95 2.33 -6.72
N TRP A 73 10.34 1.57 -5.81
CA TRP A 73 8.92 1.28 -5.86
C TRP A 73 8.06 2.52 -5.56
N ILE A 74 8.46 3.36 -4.59
CA ILE A 74 7.75 4.60 -4.23
C ILE A 74 7.82 5.65 -5.34
N ASP A 75 8.95 5.75 -6.04
CA ASP A 75 9.17 6.76 -7.09
C ASP A 75 8.46 6.41 -8.42
N ARG A 76 7.84 5.22 -8.53
CA ARG A 76 7.10 4.76 -9.71
C ARG A 76 5.77 5.49 -9.85
#